data_AF-F4MXD0-F1
#
_entry.id   AF-F4MXD0-F1
#
_cell.length_a   1.000
_cell.length_b   1.000
_cell.length_c   1.000
_cell.angle_alpha   90.00
_cell.angle_beta   90.00
_cell.angle_gamma   90.00
#
_symmetry.space_group_name_H-M   'P 1'
#
loop_
_entity.id
_entity.type
_entity.pdbx_description
1 polymer ?
#
loop_
_entity_poly.entity_id
_entity_poly.type
_entity_poly.pdbx_seq_one_letter_code
_entity_poly.pdbx_strand_id
1 'polypeptide(L)' 'MFEKITAAPADPILGLTDIFRADDRPNKINLGIGVYKDETGKTPVLTSVKKAEQYLLENEVTKKLSGN' A
#
# COMPACT_ATOMS: atom_id res chain seq x y z
N MET A 1 -13.08 -18.90 -23.40
CA MET A 1 -12.63 -17.52 -23.70
C MET A 1 -11.42 -17.09 -22.85
N PHE A 2 -11.26 -17.57 -21.61
CA PHE A 2 -10.08 -17.27 -20.76
C PHE A 2 -9.01 -18.39 -20.70
N GLU A 3 -9.21 -19.50 -21.40
CA GLU A 3 -8.35 -20.71 -21.34
C GLU A 3 -6.92 -20.52 -21.84
N LYS A 4 -6.64 -19.42 -22.56
CA LYS A 4 -5.31 -19.09 -23.09
C LYS A 4 -4.62 -17.95 -22.35
N ILE A 5 -5.24 -17.39 -21.30
CA ILE A 5 -4.60 -16.34 -20.51
C ILE A 5 -3.60 -16.99 -19.56
N THR A 6 -2.33 -16.84 -19.88
CA THR A 6 -1.24 -17.21 -18.99
C THR A 6 -1.19 -16.22 -17.83
N ALA A 7 -1.07 -16.72 -16.60
CA ALA A 7 -0.94 -15.86 -15.44
C ALA A 7 0.32 -14.99 -15.56
N ALA A 8 0.21 -13.71 -15.22
CA ALA A 8 1.37 -12.85 -15.11
C ALA A 8 2.34 -13.41 -14.05
N PRO A 9 3.66 -13.25 -14.23
CA PRO A 9 4.62 -13.64 -13.22
C PRO A 9 4.32 -12.93 -11.90
N ALA A 10 4.53 -13.62 -10.78
CA ALA A 10 4.36 -13.04 -9.46
C ALA A 10 5.29 -11.84 -9.28
N ASP A 11 4.79 -10.78 -8.66
CA ASP A 11 5.59 -9.59 -8.37
C ASP A 11 6.76 -9.96 -7.42
N PRO A 12 8.03 -9.74 -7.83
CA PRO A 12 9.19 -10.07 -7.01
C PRO A 12 9.20 -9.42 -5.61
N ILE A 13 8.50 -8.28 -5.44
CA ILE A 13 8.39 -7.57 -4.16
C ILE A 13 7.54 -8.36 -3.15
N LEU A 14 6.53 -9.11 -3.63
CA LEU A 14 5.64 -9.88 -2.77
C LEU A 14 6.38 -11.05 -2.09
N GLY A 15 7.28 -11.73 -2.81
CA GLY A 15 8.04 -12.86 -2.27
C GLY A 15 8.96 -12.50 -1.10
N LEU A 16 9.52 -11.28 -1.09
CA LEU A 16 10.38 -10.80 0.00
C LEU A 16 9.61 -10.55 1.29
N THR A 17 8.36 -10.13 1.18
CA THR A 17 7.49 -9.88 2.34
C THR A 17 7.14 -11.20 3.04
N ASP A 18 6.88 -12.25 2.28
CA ASP A 18 6.50 -13.56 2.83
C ASP A 18 7.69 -14.25 3.52
N ILE A 19 8.88 -14.19 2.92
CA ILE A 19 10.11 -14.69 3.54
C ILE A 19 10.41 -13.92 4.84
N PHE A 20 10.28 -12.58 4.81
CA PHE A 20 10.46 -11.77 6.02
C PHE A 20 9.42 -12.11 7.10
N ARG A 21 8.16 -12.39 6.73
CA ARG A 21 7.12 -12.79 7.68
C ARG A 21 7.40 -14.15 8.32
N ALA A 22 7.87 -15.13 7.55
CA ALA A 22 8.15 -16.49 8.00
C ALA A 22 9.39 -16.64 8.90
N ASP A 23 10.21 -15.60 9.03
CA ASP A 23 11.40 -15.59 9.88
C ASP A 23 11.07 -15.31 11.35
N ASP A 24 11.34 -16.24 12.26
CA ASP A 24 11.03 -16.09 13.70
C ASP A 24 12.06 -15.25 14.49
N ARG A 25 13.13 -14.77 13.85
CA ARG A 25 14.14 -13.98 14.55
C ARG A 25 13.53 -12.68 15.11
N PRO A 26 13.65 -12.41 16.41
CA PRO A 26 12.98 -11.27 17.05
C PRO A 26 13.48 -9.90 16.58
N ASN A 27 14.74 -9.83 16.12
CA ASN A 27 15.40 -8.59 15.70
C ASN A 27 15.59 -8.51 14.17
N LYS A 28 14.73 -9.15 13.38
CA LYS A 28 14.79 -9.09 11.92
C LYS A 28 14.46 -7.68 11.41
N ILE A 29 15.21 -7.20 10.40
CA ILE A 29 15.05 -5.87 9.80
C ILE A 29 14.64 -6.04 8.33
N ASN A 30 13.57 -5.36 7.91
CA ASN A 30 13.14 -5.32 6.52
C ASN A 30 13.48 -3.97 5.88
N LEU A 31 14.50 -3.94 5.02
CA LEU A 31 14.88 -2.78 4.21
C LEU A 31 14.46 -2.91 2.74
N GLY A 32 13.71 -3.96 2.39
CA GLY A 32 13.23 -4.21 1.02
C GLY A 32 11.96 -3.45 0.66
N ILE A 33 11.23 -2.92 1.65
CA ILE A 33 10.02 -2.15 1.42
C ILE A 33 10.41 -0.67 1.22
N GLY A 34 10.28 -0.17 -0.01
CA GLY A 34 10.57 1.22 -0.38
C GLY A 34 9.51 2.23 0.05
N VAL A 35 8.92 2.09 1.25
CA VAL A 35 7.94 3.03 1.81
C VAL A 35 8.49 3.66 3.08
N TYR A 36 8.15 4.93 3.30
CA TYR A 36 8.45 5.58 4.57
C TYR A 36 7.72 4.86 5.71
N LYS A 37 8.47 4.63 6.79
CA LYS A 37 7.96 4.15 8.07
C LYS A 37 8.33 5.15 9.16
N ASP A 38 7.41 5.40 10.07
CA ASP A 38 7.66 6.17 11.28
C ASP A 38 8.47 5.37 12.31
N GLU A 39 8.74 5.99 13.46
CA GLU A 39 9.48 5.40 14.59
C GLU A 39 8.83 4.11 15.13
N THR A 40 7.55 3.87 14.85
CA THR A 40 6.82 2.66 15.26
C THR A 40 6.79 1.58 14.17
N GLY A 41 7.46 1.82 13.03
CA GLY A 41 7.49 0.90 11.89
C GLY A 41 6.24 0.92 11.02
N LYS A 42 5.31 1.87 11.23
CA LYS A 42 4.07 2.03 10.46
C LYS A 42 4.27 3.04 9.34
N THR A 43 3.46 2.96 8.29
CA THR A 43 3.43 3.97 7.23
C THR A 43 2.33 4.99 7.57
N PRO A 44 2.68 6.18 8.08
CA PRO A 44 1.68 7.14 8.53
C PRO A 44 1.00 7.82 7.34
N VAL A 45 -0.29 8.13 7.51
CA VAL A 45 -0.97 9.09 6.65
C VAL A 45 -0.80 10.47 7.26
N LEU A 46 -0.31 11.44 6.48
CA LEU A 46 -0.07 12.79 6.97
C LEU A 46 -1.37 13.46 7.45
N THR A 47 -1.28 14.26 8.51
CA THR A 47 -2.41 15.02 9.06
C THR A 47 -3.09 15.92 8.02
N SER A 48 -2.31 16.52 7.12
CA SER A 48 -2.84 17.32 6.01
C SER A 48 -3.69 16.50 5.05
N VAL A 49 -3.27 15.29 4.72
CA VAL A 49 -4.02 14.35 3.86
C VAL A 49 -5.32 13.95 4.55
N LYS A 50 -5.28 13.61 5.84
CA LYS A 50 -6.50 13.29 6.62
C LYS A 50 -7.51 14.45 6.66
N LYS A 51 -7.03 15.69 6.82
CA LYS A 51 -7.89 16.88 6.78
C LYS A 51 -8.51 17.10 5.40
N ALA A 52 -7.76 16.87 4.33
CA ALA A 52 -8.28 16.96 2.96
C ALA A 52 -9.34 15.88 2.69
N GLU A 53 -9.10 14.62 3.10
CA GLU A 53 -10.08 13.54 3.02
C GLU A 53 -11.39 13.90 3.76
N GLN A 54 -11.27 14.43 4.98
CA GLN A 54 -12.42 14.87 5.76
C GLN A 54 -13.19 16.00 5.07
N TYR A 55 -12.48 17.02 4.58
CA TYR A 55 -13.10 18.12 3.85
C TYR A 55 -13.86 17.65 2.62
N LEU A 56 -13.27 16.75 1.82
CA LEU A 56 -13.95 16.17 0.66
C LEU A 56 -15.19 15.38 1.07
N LEU A 57 -15.09 14.53 2.11
CA LEU A 57 -16.23 13.77 2.60
C LEU A 57 -17.40 14.66 3.05
N GLU A 58 -17.11 15.79 3.68
CA GLU A 58 -18.12 16.73 4.18
C GLU A 58 -18.74 17.60 3.09
N ASN A 59 -17.98 17.93 2.03
CA ASN A 59 -18.37 18.94 1.05
C ASN A 59 -18.64 18.39 -0.36
N GLU A 60 -18.33 17.11 -0.64
CA GLU A 60 -18.65 16.51 -1.93
C GLU A 60 -20.14 16.16 -2.05
N VAL A 61 -20.84 16.94 -2.88
CA VAL A 61 -22.24 16.71 -3.24
C VAL A 61 -22.39 15.68 -4.37
N THR A 62 -21.31 15.39 -5.11
CA THR A 62 -21.30 14.45 -6.23
C THR A 62 -19.90 13.88 -6.51
N LYS A 63 -19.80 12.57 -6.75
CA LYS A 63 -18.60 11.94 -7.32
C LYS A 63 -18.50 12.22 -8.83
N LYS A 64 -18.31 13.48 -9.24
CA LYS A 64 -17.97 13.75 -10.65
C LYS A 64 -16.47 13.57 -10.85
N LEU A 65 -16.08 12.47 -11.51
CA LEU A 65 -14.82 12.38 -12.22
C LEU A 65 -14.89 13.33 -13.43
N SER A 66 -14.24 14.49 -13.34
CA SER A 66 -13.87 15.27 -14.51
C SER A 66 -12.63 14.62 -15.13
N GLY A 67 -12.84 13.55 -15.90
CA GLY A 67 -11.86 13.02 -16.85
C GLY A 67 -12.25 13.51 -18.24
N ASN A 68 -11.32 14.20 -18.91
CA ASN A 68 -11.34 14.31 -20.37
C ASN A 68 -11.09 12.94 -21.00
#